data_AF-A0A6J6MSQ8-F1
#
_entry.id   AF-A0A6J6MSQ8-F1
#
_cell.length_a   1.000
_cell.length_b   1.000
_cell.length_c   1.000
_cell.angle_alpha   90.00
_cell.angle_beta   90.00
_cell.angle_gamma   90.00
#
_symmetry.space_group_name_H-M   'P 1'
#
loop_
_entity.id
_entity.type
_entity.pdbx_description
1 polymer ?
#
loop_
_entity_poly.entity_id
_entity_poly.type
_entity_poly.pdbx_seq_one_letter_code
_entity_poly.pdbx_strand_id
1 'polypeptide(L)'
;MAGRASITVGNYVYSAQDAQKTISMLDELWSYYTQSSRIPDGWLAGARGFLAEMSSLGGIKLPSLENVDTAFIALTQALVAKYKDLTDPQIESLLAASWRFFPTMRLLNEEHTGTIAHLHASKGLPKKAIDHAVISWKGVEGDVQESRVHHGRPWQALCIWSTDAIDTLRAQGHPIGPGFAGENITVAGIPAGAFRPGAHFRIGAVRGFISAYTIPCSQNNDWFLDKNIMAMSHERGDLSRVYAMVTTCGKISVGDTFELFTDR
;
A
#
# COMPACT_ATOMS: atom_id res chain seq x y z
N MET A 1 -24.14 -4.04 21.90
CA MET A 1 -23.97 -5.04 20.82
C MET A 1 -22.52 -5.47 20.82
N ALA A 2 -22.24 -6.77 20.93
CA ALA A 2 -20.86 -7.26 20.80
C ALA A 2 -20.35 -6.91 19.40
N GLY A 3 -19.14 -6.34 19.31
CA GLY A 3 -18.52 -6.03 18.01
C GLY A 3 -18.26 -7.30 17.21
N ARG A 4 -18.27 -7.19 15.87
CA ARG A 4 -17.90 -8.30 14.96
C ARG A 4 -16.51 -8.83 15.33
N ALA A 5 -16.33 -10.15 15.20
CA ALA A 5 -15.07 -10.82 15.48
C ALA A 5 -14.00 -10.49 14.42
N SER A 6 -12.76 -10.91 14.67
CA SER A 6 -11.69 -10.85 13.66
C SER A 6 -11.96 -11.79 12.49
N ILE A 7 -11.54 -11.39 11.30
CA ILE A 7 -11.64 -12.21 10.07
C ILE A 7 -10.24 -12.67 9.68
N THR A 8 -10.05 -13.94 9.37
CA THR A 8 -8.75 -14.49 8.96
C THR A 8 -8.73 -14.71 7.47
N VAL A 9 -7.72 -14.19 6.77
CA VAL A 9 -7.51 -14.39 5.33
C VAL A 9 -6.08 -14.87 5.15
N GLY A 10 -5.91 -16.11 4.70
CA GLY A 10 -4.59 -16.75 4.63
C GLY A 10 -3.87 -16.69 5.97
N ASN A 11 -2.72 -16.01 6.01
CA ASN A 11 -1.89 -15.86 7.21
C ASN A 11 -2.14 -14.56 8.00
N TYR A 12 -3.13 -13.75 7.62
CA TYR A 12 -3.41 -12.47 8.27
C TYR A 12 -4.75 -12.48 8.99
N VAL A 13 -4.74 -11.95 10.21
CA VAL A 13 -5.93 -11.77 11.03
C VAL A 13 -6.32 -10.29 11.03
N TYR A 14 -7.41 -9.98 10.33
CA TYR A 14 -8.04 -8.67 10.31
C TYR A 14 -8.80 -8.42 11.60
N SER A 15 -8.61 -7.25 12.20
CA SER A 15 -9.62 -6.71 13.11
C SER A 15 -10.90 -6.40 12.32
N ALA A 16 -12.05 -6.37 12.98
CA ALA A 16 -13.31 -5.99 12.32
C ALA A 16 -13.24 -4.60 11.66
N GLN A 17 -12.51 -3.67 12.29
CA GLN A 17 -12.27 -2.34 11.74
C GLN A 17 -11.39 -2.38 10.49
N ASP A 18 -10.30 -3.15 10.51
CA ASP A 18 -9.39 -3.24 9.37
C ASP A 18 -10.05 -3.92 8.16
N ALA A 19 -10.90 -4.94 8.41
CA ALA A 19 -11.68 -5.60 7.37
C ALA A 19 -12.62 -4.59 6.67
N GLN A 20 -13.40 -3.85 7.45
CA GLN A 20 -14.34 -2.85 6.93
C GLN A 20 -13.61 -1.77 6.12
N LYS A 21 -12.51 -1.25 6.68
CA LYS A 21 -11.72 -0.21 6.04
C LYS A 21 -10.94 -0.68 4.83
N THR A 22 -10.70 -1.98 4.69
CA THR A 22 -10.10 -2.51 3.46
C THR A 22 -11.14 -2.54 2.35
N ILE A 23 -12.35 -3.02 2.65
CA ILE A 23 -13.46 -3.04 1.69
C ILE A 23 -13.90 -1.63 1.29
N SER A 24 -13.83 -0.65 2.19
CA SER A 24 -14.21 0.73 1.88
C SER A 24 -13.19 1.51 1.04
N MET A 25 -12.07 0.90 0.66
CA MET A 25 -10.96 1.57 -0.05
C MET A 25 -10.73 0.98 -1.44
N LEU A 26 -11.63 0.12 -1.95
CA LEU A 26 -11.38 -0.61 -3.20
C LEU A 26 -11.24 0.32 -4.40
N ASP A 27 -12.06 1.36 -4.49
CA ASP A 27 -12.01 2.38 -5.54
C ASP A 27 -10.78 3.28 -5.43
N GLU A 28 -10.41 3.68 -4.22
CA GLU A 28 -9.20 4.47 -3.98
C GLU A 28 -7.93 3.65 -4.27
N LEU A 29 -7.91 2.37 -3.86
CA LEU A 29 -6.82 1.47 -4.24
C LEU A 29 -6.73 1.35 -5.75
N TRP A 30 -7.85 1.16 -6.45
CA TRP A 30 -7.88 1.13 -7.91
C TRP A 30 -7.32 2.41 -8.55
N SER A 31 -7.71 3.59 -8.07
CA SER A 31 -7.25 4.86 -8.64
C SER A 31 -5.72 5.04 -8.53
N TYR A 32 -5.08 4.47 -7.52
CA TYR A 32 -3.63 4.48 -7.40
C TYR A 32 -2.91 3.70 -8.51
N TYR A 33 -3.49 2.59 -9.00
CA TYR A 33 -2.91 1.83 -10.12
C TYR A 33 -3.12 2.53 -11.46
N THR A 34 -4.21 3.30 -11.60
CA THR A 34 -4.51 4.02 -12.84
C THR A 34 -3.83 5.38 -12.92
N GLN A 35 -3.33 5.90 -11.80
CA GLN A 35 -2.63 7.17 -11.78
C GLN A 35 -1.35 7.14 -12.61
N SER A 36 -1.24 8.10 -13.53
CA SER A 36 -0.08 8.30 -14.42
C SER A 36 0.35 7.05 -15.18
N SER A 37 -0.55 6.07 -15.33
CA SER A 37 -0.29 4.76 -15.90
C SER A 37 -1.31 4.44 -16.98
N ARG A 38 -0.85 3.89 -18.10
CA ARG A 38 -1.75 3.29 -19.09
C ARG A 38 -1.99 1.84 -18.72
N ILE A 39 -3.19 1.53 -18.26
CA ILE A 39 -3.58 0.15 -17.96
C ILE A 39 -3.71 -0.66 -19.25
N PRO A 40 -3.05 -1.83 -19.38
CA PRO A 40 -3.23 -2.71 -20.54
C PRO A 40 -4.65 -3.28 -20.65
N ASP A 41 -5.13 -3.55 -21.87
CA ASP A 41 -6.49 -4.07 -22.09
C ASP A 41 -6.77 -5.39 -21.36
N GLY A 42 -5.78 -6.29 -21.28
CA GLY A 42 -5.91 -7.55 -20.55
C GLY A 42 -6.21 -7.36 -19.06
N TRP A 43 -5.72 -6.28 -18.47
CA TRP A 43 -5.98 -5.96 -17.08
C TRP A 43 -7.35 -5.31 -16.89
N LEU A 44 -7.79 -4.49 -17.84
CA LEU A 44 -9.15 -3.99 -17.86
C LEU A 44 -10.17 -5.14 -17.92
N ALA A 45 -9.87 -6.22 -18.62
CA ALA A 45 -10.67 -7.45 -18.59
C ALA A 45 -10.61 -8.13 -17.22
N GLY A 46 -9.42 -8.28 -16.62
CA GLY A 46 -9.26 -8.81 -15.27
C GLY A 46 -10.03 -8.01 -14.21
N ALA A 47 -9.98 -6.68 -14.29
CA ALA A 47 -10.70 -5.76 -13.42
C ALA A 47 -12.23 -5.93 -13.53
N ARG A 48 -12.76 -6.12 -14.74
CA ARG A 48 -14.18 -6.45 -14.94
C ARG A 48 -14.55 -7.79 -14.32
N GLY A 49 -13.69 -8.79 -14.45
CA GLY A 49 -13.86 -10.08 -13.78
C GLY A 49 -13.89 -9.94 -12.26
N PHE A 50 -12.96 -9.17 -11.70
CA PHE A 50 -12.92 -8.84 -10.27
C PHE A 50 -14.20 -8.13 -9.80
N LEU A 51 -14.67 -7.11 -10.52
CA LEU A 51 -15.91 -6.41 -10.19
C LEU A 51 -17.14 -7.34 -10.19
N ALA A 52 -17.22 -8.25 -11.16
CA ALA A 52 -18.27 -9.27 -11.23
C ALA A 52 -18.20 -10.25 -10.05
N GLU A 53 -17.00 -10.76 -9.73
CA GLU A 53 -16.78 -11.64 -8.58
C GLU A 53 -17.17 -10.95 -7.27
N MET A 54 -16.67 -9.73 -7.02
CA MET A 54 -16.96 -8.97 -5.81
C MET A 54 -18.45 -8.67 -5.64
N SER A 55 -19.15 -8.36 -6.74
CA SER A 55 -20.61 -8.16 -6.72
C SER A 55 -21.35 -9.43 -6.32
N SER A 56 -20.93 -10.58 -6.85
CA SER A 56 -21.49 -11.89 -6.51
C SER A 56 -21.24 -12.26 -5.05
N LEU A 57 -19.99 -12.15 -4.57
CA LEU A 57 -19.60 -12.44 -3.18
C LEU A 57 -20.33 -11.54 -2.18
N GLY A 58 -20.45 -10.24 -2.48
CA GLY A 58 -21.18 -9.28 -1.67
C GLY A 58 -22.71 -9.41 -1.76
N GLY A 59 -23.22 -10.21 -2.71
CA GLY A 59 -24.65 -10.31 -2.99
C GLY A 59 -25.25 -8.95 -3.35
N ILE A 60 -24.54 -8.13 -4.13
CA ILE A 60 -25.02 -6.85 -4.64
C ILE A 60 -25.19 -6.89 -6.15
N LYS A 61 -25.95 -5.93 -6.68
CA LYS A 61 -26.11 -5.76 -8.13
C LYS A 61 -24.76 -5.39 -8.76
N LEU A 62 -24.38 -6.11 -9.82
CA LEU A 62 -23.21 -5.77 -10.63
C LEU A 62 -23.39 -4.36 -11.25
N PRO A 63 -22.47 -3.41 -11.00
CA PRO A 63 -22.49 -2.12 -11.68
C PRO A 63 -22.27 -2.25 -13.18
N SER A 64 -22.55 -1.18 -13.94
CA SER A 64 -22.15 -1.11 -15.35
C SER A 64 -20.63 -1.26 -15.46
N LEU A 65 -20.17 -2.07 -16.41
CA LEU A 65 -18.75 -2.36 -16.65
C LEU A 65 -18.19 -1.62 -17.86
N GLU A 66 -18.95 -0.68 -18.44
CA GLU A 66 -18.50 0.14 -19.57
C GLU A 66 -17.26 0.96 -19.20
N ASN A 67 -17.33 1.64 -18.05
CA ASN A 67 -16.20 2.35 -17.45
C ASN A 67 -15.82 1.68 -16.13
N VAL A 68 -14.56 1.22 -16.01
CA VAL A 68 -14.07 0.47 -14.85
C VAL A 68 -13.95 1.36 -13.62
N ASP A 69 -13.49 2.60 -13.79
CA ASP A 69 -13.29 3.54 -12.68
C ASP A 69 -14.63 3.82 -11.97
N THR A 70 -15.67 4.13 -12.74
CA THR A 70 -17.01 4.36 -12.18
C THR A 70 -17.62 3.08 -11.61
N ALA A 71 -17.29 1.92 -12.18
CA ALA A 71 -17.72 0.62 -11.66
C ALA A 71 -17.09 0.31 -10.29
N PHE A 72 -15.81 0.62 -10.07
CA PHE A 72 -15.15 0.47 -8.77
C PHE A 72 -15.78 1.37 -7.71
N ILE A 73 -16.08 2.63 -8.05
CA ILE A 73 -16.76 3.56 -7.14
C ILE A 73 -18.14 2.99 -6.74
N ALA A 74 -18.94 2.58 -7.73
CA ALA A 74 -20.28 2.04 -7.50
C ALA A 74 -20.26 0.73 -6.69
N LEU A 75 -19.33 -0.18 -7.00
CA LEU A 75 -19.12 -1.42 -6.24
C LEU A 75 -18.78 -1.11 -4.78
N THR A 76 -17.81 -0.22 -4.54
CA THR A 76 -17.33 0.11 -3.20
C THR A 76 -18.45 0.70 -2.36
N GLN A 77 -19.19 1.67 -2.91
CA GLN A 77 -20.35 2.27 -2.23
C GLN A 77 -21.41 1.22 -1.86
N ALA A 78 -21.73 0.30 -2.78
CA ALA A 78 -22.70 -0.75 -2.54
C ALA A 78 -22.24 -1.74 -1.44
N LEU A 79 -20.97 -2.15 -1.46
CA LEU A 79 -20.39 -3.02 -0.43
C LEU A 79 -20.35 -2.34 0.94
N VAL A 80 -19.97 -1.06 0.99
CA VAL A 80 -19.96 -0.27 2.24
C VAL A 80 -21.38 -0.14 2.82
N ALA A 81 -22.37 0.16 1.98
CA ALA A 81 -23.77 0.25 2.41
C ALA A 81 -24.28 -1.07 2.97
N LYS A 82 -23.88 -2.20 2.37
CA LYS A 82 -24.30 -3.55 2.77
C LYS A 82 -23.44 -4.17 3.88
N TYR A 83 -22.31 -3.57 4.26
CA TYR A 83 -21.28 -4.22 5.08
C TYR A 83 -21.78 -4.80 6.41
N LYS A 84 -22.76 -4.12 7.05
CA LYS A 84 -23.36 -4.58 8.31
C LYS A 84 -24.15 -5.88 8.14
N ASP A 85 -24.68 -6.13 6.96
CA ASP A 85 -25.53 -7.29 6.65
C ASP A 85 -24.73 -8.44 6.01
N LEU A 86 -23.48 -8.21 5.63
CA LEU A 86 -22.59 -9.26 5.13
C LEU A 86 -22.28 -10.27 6.23
N THR A 87 -22.26 -11.56 5.90
CA THR A 87 -21.78 -12.60 6.81
C THR A 87 -20.25 -12.60 6.89
N ASP A 88 -19.69 -13.17 7.95
CA ASP A 88 -18.24 -13.26 8.12
C ASP A 88 -17.55 -14.04 6.97
N PRO A 89 -18.10 -15.18 6.45
CA PRO A 89 -17.56 -15.84 5.26
C PRO A 89 -17.60 -14.98 3.98
N GLN A 90 -18.60 -14.11 3.82
CA GLN A 90 -18.63 -13.18 2.68
C GLN A 90 -17.53 -12.13 2.79
N ILE A 91 -17.31 -11.59 4.00
CA ILE A 91 -16.24 -10.62 4.25
C ILE A 91 -14.87 -11.25 4.00
N GLU A 92 -14.65 -12.47 4.51
CA GLU A 92 -13.45 -13.25 4.24
C GLU A 92 -13.23 -13.41 2.72
N SER A 93 -14.27 -13.81 1.99
CA SER A 93 -14.19 -14.04 0.55
C SER A 93 -13.88 -12.76 -0.23
N LEU A 94 -14.50 -11.62 0.14
CA LEU A 94 -14.24 -10.31 -0.48
C LEU A 94 -12.79 -9.86 -0.24
N LEU A 95 -12.28 -10.04 0.98
CA LEU A 95 -10.90 -9.72 1.32
C LEU A 95 -9.93 -10.65 0.57
N ALA A 96 -10.21 -11.95 0.52
CA ALA A 96 -9.42 -12.93 -0.21
C ALA A 96 -9.39 -12.64 -1.73
N ALA A 97 -10.53 -12.26 -2.33
CA ALA A 97 -10.58 -11.83 -3.72
C ALA A 97 -9.69 -10.60 -3.97
N SER A 98 -9.70 -9.63 -3.06
CA SER A 98 -8.83 -8.45 -3.13
C SER A 98 -7.35 -8.84 -3.05
N TRP A 99 -6.98 -9.78 -2.18
CA TRP A 99 -5.62 -10.31 -2.06
C TRP A 99 -5.13 -11.01 -3.31
N ARG A 100 -6.04 -11.64 -4.07
CA ARG A 100 -5.68 -12.29 -5.35
C ARG A 100 -5.58 -11.28 -6.48
N PHE A 101 -6.43 -10.26 -6.49
CA PHE A 101 -6.53 -9.33 -7.63
C PHE A 101 -5.41 -8.31 -7.67
N PHE A 102 -5.22 -7.49 -6.63
CA PHE A 102 -4.26 -6.37 -6.68
C PHE A 102 -2.81 -6.78 -7.02
N PRO A 103 -2.26 -7.92 -6.53
CA PRO A 103 -0.91 -8.32 -6.92
C PRO A 103 -0.76 -8.66 -8.42
N THR A 104 -1.86 -9.00 -9.11
CA THR A 104 -1.83 -9.30 -10.56
C THR A 104 -1.71 -8.04 -11.41
N MET A 105 -1.97 -6.87 -10.81
CA MET A 105 -1.82 -5.56 -11.44
C MET A 105 -0.34 -5.12 -11.40
N ARG A 106 0.55 -5.90 -12.05
CA ARG A 106 2.02 -5.70 -12.12
C ARG A 106 2.53 -4.60 -13.09
N LEU A 107 2.67 -3.37 -12.61
CA LEU A 107 2.98 -2.18 -13.43
C LEU A 107 4.42 -1.72 -13.19
N LEU A 108 5.37 -2.23 -13.97
CA LEU A 108 6.72 -1.68 -14.01
C LEU A 108 7.27 -1.76 -15.44
N ASN A 109 7.81 -0.64 -15.92
CA ASN A 109 8.37 -0.57 -17.27
C ASN A 109 9.79 -1.14 -17.32
N GLU A 110 10.56 -0.91 -16.25
CA GLU A 110 11.97 -1.26 -16.15
C GLU A 110 12.24 -1.84 -14.77
N GLU A 111 12.99 -2.94 -14.71
CA GLU A 111 13.43 -3.51 -13.44
C GLU A 111 14.57 -2.68 -12.85
N HIS A 112 14.59 -2.53 -11.53
CA HIS A 112 15.60 -1.77 -10.83
C HIS A 112 16.22 -2.59 -9.71
N THR A 113 17.51 -2.37 -9.46
CA THR A 113 18.21 -2.93 -8.31
C THR A 113 18.82 -1.78 -7.52
N GLY A 114 18.54 -1.78 -6.22
CA GLY A 114 19.03 -0.82 -5.26
C GLY A 114 19.49 -1.50 -3.98
N THR A 115 19.59 -0.72 -2.93
CA THR A 115 20.06 -1.17 -1.61
C THR A 115 19.22 -0.54 -0.51
N ILE A 116 18.94 -1.29 0.54
CA ILE A 116 18.34 -0.74 1.75
C ILE A 116 19.37 0.17 2.41
N ALA A 117 19.18 1.47 2.26
CA ALA A 117 20.05 2.49 2.84
C ALA A 117 19.76 2.68 4.32
N HIS A 118 18.47 2.64 4.70
CA HIS A 118 18.03 2.82 6.07
C HIS A 118 16.82 1.95 6.39
N LEU A 119 16.74 1.48 7.63
CA LEU A 119 15.57 0.84 8.21
C LEU A 119 15.12 1.62 9.44
N HIS A 120 13.80 1.71 9.63
CA HIS A 120 13.22 2.42 10.77
C HIS A 120 12.01 1.72 11.37
N ALA A 121 11.91 1.77 12.70
CA ALA A 121 10.72 1.33 13.44
C ALA A 121 10.55 2.16 14.73
N SER A 122 9.33 2.59 15.02
CA SER A 122 9.01 3.33 16.25
C SER A 122 7.50 3.46 16.46
N LYS A 123 7.08 3.94 17.63
CA LYS A 123 5.66 4.22 17.94
C LYS A 123 5.13 5.51 17.31
N GLY A 124 6.01 6.36 16.75
CA GLY A 124 5.64 7.65 16.16
C GLY A 124 6.68 8.17 15.17
N LEU A 125 6.63 9.49 14.92
CA LEU A 125 7.52 10.21 14.02
C LEU A 125 8.47 11.13 14.80
N PRO A 126 9.74 11.30 14.37
CA PRO A 126 10.41 10.50 13.35
C PRO A 126 10.60 9.06 13.82
N LYS A 127 10.57 8.09 12.89
CA LYS A 127 10.90 6.70 13.20
C LYS A 127 12.39 6.57 13.48
N LYS A 128 12.73 5.71 14.45
CA LYS A 128 14.11 5.50 14.90
C LYS A 128 14.81 4.52 13.96
N ALA A 129 16.08 4.78 13.68
CA ALA A 129 16.92 3.88 12.90
C ALA A 129 17.13 2.55 13.62
N ILE A 130 17.16 1.47 12.85
CA ILE A 130 17.49 0.10 13.28
C ILE A 130 18.41 -0.53 12.22
N ASP A 131 19.25 -1.48 12.63
CA ASP A 131 20.18 -2.14 11.69
C ASP A 131 19.53 -3.33 10.96
N HIS A 132 18.52 -3.94 11.58
CA HIS A 132 17.83 -5.13 11.10
C HIS A 132 16.35 -5.10 11.48
N ALA A 133 15.52 -5.76 10.68
CA ALA A 133 14.09 -5.86 10.88
C ALA A 133 13.58 -7.28 10.60
N VAL A 134 12.62 -7.73 11.41
CA VAL A 134 11.78 -8.89 11.09
C VAL A 134 10.51 -8.38 10.40
N ILE A 135 10.29 -8.83 9.18
CA ILE A 135 9.15 -8.45 8.34
C ILE A 135 8.10 -9.55 8.44
N SER A 136 6.95 -9.17 8.99
CA SER A 136 5.75 -10.01 9.10
C SER A 136 4.66 -9.55 8.12
N TRP A 137 3.55 -10.30 8.05
CA TRP A 137 2.34 -9.90 7.32
C TRP A 137 1.73 -8.57 7.81
N LYS A 138 2.07 -8.14 9.04
CA LYS A 138 1.62 -6.88 9.65
C LYS A 138 2.63 -5.74 9.47
N GLY A 139 3.78 -6.00 8.86
CA GLY A 139 4.88 -5.05 8.73
C GLY A 139 6.08 -5.39 9.60
N VAL A 140 6.88 -4.37 9.90
CA VAL A 140 8.07 -4.48 10.76
C VAL A 140 7.65 -4.81 12.19
N GLU A 141 8.18 -5.90 12.75
CA GLU A 141 7.96 -6.24 14.16
C GLU A 141 8.50 -5.14 15.09
N GLY A 142 7.70 -4.75 16.08
CA GLY A 142 8.02 -3.66 17.00
C GLY A 142 7.65 -2.26 16.49
N ASP A 143 7.28 -2.12 15.21
CA ASP A 143 6.69 -0.88 14.70
C ASP A 143 5.22 -0.78 15.13
N VAL A 144 4.86 0.32 15.79
CA VAL A 144 3.48 0.53 16.25
C VAL A 144 2.97 1.81 15.62
N GLN A 145 1.88 1.69 14.87
CA GLN A 145 1.14 2.84 14.38
C GLN A 145 0.20 3.29 15.50
N GLU A 146 0.53 4.39 16.18
CA GLU A 146 -0.27 4.95 17.29
C GLU A 146 -1.73 5.22 16.89
N SER A 147 -1.96 5.62 15.64
CA SER A 147 -3.31 5.73 15.06
C SER A 147 -3.62 4.56 14.14
N ARG A 148 -4.63 3.76 14.48
CA ARG A 148 -5.20 2.70 13.62
C ARG A 148 -6.34 3.23 12.74
N VAL A 149 -6.60 4.54 12.74
CA VAL A 149 -7.70 5.11 11.95
C VAL A 149 -7.38 5.05 10.45
N HIS A 150 -6.14 5.29 10.06
CA HIS A 150 -5.72 5.36 8.66
C HIS A 150 -4.53 4.44 8.32
N HIS A 151 -4.16 3.52 9.22
CA HIS A 151 -2.94 2.71 9.10
C HIS A 151 -3.12 1.26 9.56
N GLY A 152 -2.16 0.41 9.19
CA GLY A 152 -2.01 -0.93 9.77
C GLY A 152 -2.86 -2.02 9.12
N ARG A 153 -3.39 -1.77 7.91
CA ARG A 153 -4.02 -2.77 7.05
C ARG A 153 -2.94 -3.57 6.30
N PRO A 154 -3.22 -4.80 5.83
CA PRO A 154 -2.21 -5.62 5.13
C PRO A 154 -1.58 -4.94 3.93
N TRP A 155 -2.38 -4.19 3.17
CA TRP A 155 -1.88 -3.45 2.03
C TRP A 155 -0.98 -2.28 2.44
N GLN A 156 -0.89 -1.94 3.72
CA GLN A 156 -0.01 -0.90 4.28
C GLN A 156 1.09 -1.50 5.17
N ALA A 157 1.39 -2.79 5.04
CA ALA A 157 2.31 -3.49 5.93
C ALA A 157 3.69 -2.81 6.00
N LEU A 158 4.19 -2.30 4.88
CA LEU A 158 5.44 -1.53 4.82
C LEU A 158 5.19 -0.16 4.23
N CYS A 159 5.86 0.85 4.77
CA CYS A 159 6.04 2.15 4.12
C CYS A 159 7.46 2.22 3.57
N ILE A 160 7.60 2.47 2.27
CA ILE A 160 8.88 2.48 1.56
C ILE A 160 9.08 3.86 0.92
N TRP A 161 10.31 4.37 0.95
CA TRP A 161 10.66 5.62 0.29
C TRP A 161 12.02 5.54 -0.40
N SER A 162 12.23 6.36 -1.43
CA SER A 162 13.52 6.46 -2.12
C SER A 162 14.41 7.52 -1.47
N THR A 163 15.71 7.26 -1.37
CA THR A 163 16.69 8.31 -1.01
C THR A 163 16.66 9.45 -2.02
N ASP A 164 16.43 9.17 -3.30
CA ASP A 164 16.32 10.16 -4.38
C ASP A 164 15.21 11.20 -4.11
N ALA A 165 14.07 10.73 -3.61
CA ALA A 165 12.97 11.60 -3.21
C ALA A 165 13.34 12.48 -2.00
N ILE A 166 13.97 11.89 -0.98
CA ILE A 166 14.41 12.60 0.23
C ILE A 166 15.45 13.67 -0.13
N ASP A 167 16.45 13.31 -0.93
CA ASP A 167 17.53 14.20 -1.32
C ASP A 167 17.02 15.36 -2.18
N THR A 168 16.06 15.08 -3.08
CA THR A 168 15.37 16.11 -3.86
C THR A 168 14.63 17.09 -2.95
N LEU A 169 13.88 16.61 -1.95
CA LEU A 169 13.18 17.48 -1.00
C LEU A 169 14.15 18.29 -0.13
N ARG A 170 15.28 17.69 0.28
CA ARG A 170 16.34 18.40 1.01
C ARG A 170 16.97 19.50 0.18
N ALA A 171 17.23 19.24 -1.11
CA ALA A 171 17.75 20.24 -2.04
C ALA A 171 16.77 21.41 -2.25
N GLN A 172 15.46 21.17 -2.11
CA GLN A 172 14.42 22.19 -2.10
C GLN A 172 14.32 22.96 -0.76
N GLY A 173 15.12 22.61 0.25
CA GLY A 173 15.19 23.29 1.54
C GLY A 173 14.27 22.71 2.62
N HIS A 174 13.60 21.58 2.38
CA HIS A 174 12.80 20.91 3.42
C HIS A 174 13.72 20.27 4.50
N PRO A 175 13.48 20.49 5.80
CA PRO A 175 14.27 19.90 6.90
C PRO A 175 13.87 18.43 7.14
N ILE A 176 14.00 17.60 6.11
CA ILE A 176 13.59 16.21 6.09
C ILE A 176 14.80 15.27 5.98
N GLY A 177 14.65 14.05 6.49
CA GLY A 177 15.63 12.99 6.35
C GLY A 177 15.00 11.60 6.47
N PRO A 178 15.80 10.53 6.32
CA PRO A 178 15.32 9.17 6.52
C PRO A 178 14.69 8.98 7.91
N GLY A 179 13.56 8.27 7.94
CA GLY A 179 12.73 7.98 9.10
C GLY A 179 11.73 9.08 9.44
N PHE A 180 11.84 10.28 8.87
CA PHE A 180 11.04 11.44 9.31
C PHE A 180 9.59 11.30 8.90
N ALA A 181 9.36 10.73 7.71
CA ALA A 181 8.05 10.64 7.11
C ALA A 181 7.43 9.24 7.29
N GLY A 182 7.81 8.52 8.34
CA GLY A 182 7.14 7.29 8.74
C GLY A 182 7.40 6.09 7.85
N GLU A 183 8.36 6.18 6.94
CA GLU A 183 8.85 5.05 6.16
C GLU A 183 9.61 4.05 7.05
N ASN A 184 9.39 2.78 6.79
CA ASN A 184 10.10 1.67 7.41
C ASN A 184 11.39 1.35 6.67
N ILE A 185 11.40 1.52 5.35
CA ILE A 185 12.52 1.18 4.47
C ILE A 185 12.83 2.38 3.58
N THR A 186 14.07 2.84 3.60
CA THR A 186 14.58 3.80 2.64
C THR A 186 15.53 3.10 1.68
N VAL A 187 15.28 3.22 0.38
CA VAL A 187 16.01 2.52 -0.68
C VAL A 187 16.86 3.49 -1.49
N ALA A 188 18.14 3.17 -1.67
CA ALA A 188 19.06 3.90 -2.54
C ALA A 188 19.26 3.20 -3.88
N GLY A 189 19.63 3.97 -4.90
CA GLY A 189 19.96 3.45 -6.24
C GLY A 189 18.76 3.20 -7.16
N ILE A 190 17.54 3.53 -6.72
CA ILE A 190 16.32 3.43 -7.53
C ILE A 190 15.66 4.81 -7.64
N PRO A 191 15.39 5.32 -8.85
CA PRO A 191 14.72 6.60 -9.04
C PRO A 191 13.36 6.65 -8.35
N ALA A 192 12.99 7.81 -7.80
CA ALA A 192 11.74 7.97 -7.05
C ALA A 192 10.50 7.50 -7.85
N GLY A 193 10.43 7.85 -9.14
CA GLY A 193 9.30 7.50 -10.02
C GLY A 193 9.13 6.02 -10.35
N ALA A 194 10.12 5.17 -10.01
CA ALA A 194 9.97 3.73 -10.15
C ALA A 194 9.07 3.13 -9.05
N PHE A 195 9.00 3.76 -7.87
CA PHE A 195 8.18 3.29 -6.75
C PHE A 195 6.71 3.66 -6.97
N ARG A 196 5.98 2.78 -7.66
CA ARG A 196 4.56 2.99 -7.98
C ARG A 196 3.71 1.74 -7.71
N PRO A 197 2.42 1.90 -7.41
CA PRO A 197 1.46 0.80 -7.29
C PRO A 197 1.58 -0.19 -8.44
N GLY A 198 1.63 -1.47 -8.09
CA GLY A 198 1.82 -2.57 -9.04
C GLY A 198 3.26 -3.01 -9.24
N ALA A 199 4.28 -2.26 -8.82
CA ALA A 199 5.64 -2.80 -8.84
C ALA A 199 5.82 -3.86 -7.74
N HIS A 200 6.47 -4.97 -8.06
CA HIS A 200 6.82 -6.02 -7.09
C HIS A 200 8.22 -5.80 -6.56
N PHE A 201 8.49 -6.29 -5.35
CA PHE A 201 9.82 -6.19 -4.76
C PHE A 201 10.29 -7.48 -4.09
N ARG A 202 11.62 -7.59 -4.02
CA ARG A 202 12.35 -8.66 -3.34
C ARG A 202 13.48 -8.07 -2.50
N ILE A 203 13.59 -8.56 -1.26
CA ILE A 203 14.74 -8.35 -0.38
C ILE A 203 15.08 -9.70 0.25
N GLY A 204 16.13 -10.37 -0.20
CA GLY A 204 16.47 -11.72 0.30
C GLY A 204 15.32 -12.71 0.14
N ALA A 205 14.71 -13.15 1.25
CA ALA A 205 13.51 -14.01 1.28
C ALA A 205 12.18 -13.23 1.29
N VAL A 206 12.20 -11.95 1.66
CA VAL A 206 11.00 -11.12 1.71
C VAL A 206 10.51 -10.83 0.30
N ARG A 207 9.18 -10.93 0.10
CA ARG A 207 8.48 -10.59 -1.14
C ARG A 207 7.28 -9.73 -0.85
N GLY A 208 6.93 -8.89 -1.79
CA GLY A 208 5.72 -8.11 -1.73
C GLY A 208 5.50 -7.28 -2.99
N PHE A 209 4.50 -6.41 -2.95
CA PHE A 209 4.22 -5.46 -4.01
C PHE A 209 3.79 -4.12 -3.45
N ILE A 210 4.10 -3.07 -4.19
CA ILE A 210 3.66 -1.71 -3.92
C ILE A 210 2.16 -1.66 -4.17
N SER A 211 1.39 -1.30 -3.15
CA SER A 211 -0.06 -1.43 -3.14
C SER A 211 -0.78 -0.10 -3.37
N ALA A 212 -0.18 1.01 -2.93
CA ALA A 212 -0.78 2.33 -2.91
C ALA A 212 0.30 3.41 -2.66
N TYR A 213 0.01 4.65 -3.02
CA TYR A 213 0.78 5.78 -2.52
C TYR A 213 0.42 6.11 -1.07
N THR A 214 1.33 6.79 -0.36
CA THR A 214 1.03 7.31 0.98
C THR A 214 0.39 8.69 0.91
N ILE A 215 -0.68 8.90 1.67
CA ILE A 215 -1.28 10.22 1.82
C ILE A 215 -0.43 11.06 2.80
N PRO A 216 -0.04 12.29 2.43
CA PRO A 216 0.58 13.23 3.36
C PRO A 216 -0.29 13.48 4.60
N CYS A 217 0.32 13.47 5.78
CA CYS A 217 -0.36 13.71 7.06
C CYS A 217 0.26 14.92 7.77
N SER A 218 -0.54 15.69 8.50
CA SER A 218 -0.12 16.88 9.24
C SER A 218 0.95 16.62 10.30
N GLN A 219 1.11 15.38 10.76
CA GLN A 219 2.22 14.98 11.64
C GLN A 219 3.61 15.15 10.99
N ASN A 220 3.67 15.36 9.67
CA ASN A 220 4.92 15.60 8.95
C ASN A 220 5.23 17.09 8.77
N ASN A 221 4.34 18.01 9.19
CA ASN A 221 4.43 19.44 8.89
C ASN A 221 5.81 20.04 9.23
N ASP A 222 6.38 19.65 10.36
CA ASP A 222 7.64 20.24 10.85
C ASP A 222 8.87 19.82 10.04
N TRP A 223 8.73 18.80 9.17
CA TRP A 223 9.80 18.31 8.28
C TRP A 223 9.76 18.96 6.90
N PHE A 224 8.79 19.85 6.64
CA PHE A 224 8.63 20.52 5.36
C PHE A 224 8.69 22.03 5.53
N LEU A 225 9.57 22.68 4.74
CA LEU A 225 9.55 24.13 4.53
C LEU A 225 8.11 24.63 4.30
N ASP A 226 7.74 25.70 5.01
CA ASP A 226 6.40 26.30 5.04
C ASP A 226 5.26 25.32 5.36
N LYS A 227 5.57 24.21 6.01
CA LYS A 227 4.64 23.10 6.30
C LYS A 227 4.01 22.51 5.04
N ASN A 228 4.70 22.62 3.88
CA ASN A 228 4.21 22.14 2.59
C ASN A 228 4.35 20.61 2.45
N ILE A 229 3.64 19.85 3.29
CA ILE A 229 3.64 18.37 3.26
C ILE A 229 3.15 17.79 1.92
N MET A 230 2.42 18.57 1.13
CA MET A 230 1.95 18.14 -0.17
C MET A 230 3.08 18.03 -1.20
N ALA A 231 4.29 18.53 -0.89
CA ALA A 231 5.47 18.32 -1.74
C ALA A 231 5.82 16.82 -1.94
N MET A 232 5.45 15.95 -0.98
CA MET A 232 5.57 14.49 -1.12
C MET A 232 4.27 13.80 -1.56
N SER A 233 3.28 14.54 -2.07
CA SER A 233 2.07 13.94 -2.64
C SER A 233 2.35 13.38 -4.02
N HIS A 234 1.86 12.18 -4.30
CA HIS A 234 1.87 11.59 -5.64
C HIS A 234 1.11 12.45 -6.67
N GLU A 235 0.17 13.28 -6.23
CA GLU A 235 -0.55 14.22 -7.10
C GLU A 235 0.34 15.33 -7.64
N ARG A 236 1.50 15.57 -7.00
CA ARG A 236 2.46 16.62 -7.39
C ARG A 236 3.71 16.08 -8.08
N GLY A 237 3.83 14.75 -8.20
CA GLY A 237 4.95 14.09 -8.86
C GLY A 237 5.42 12.85 -8.11
N ASP A 238 6.67 12.47 -8.38
CA ASP A 238 7.19 11.14 -8.05
C ASP A 238 7.82 11.03 -6.65
N LEU A 239 7.78 12.10 -5.86
CA LEU A 239 8.47 12.17 -4.56
C LEU A 239 7.71 11.47 -3.43
N SER A 240 6.62 10.78 -3.73
CA SER A 240 5.76 10.16 -2.72
C SER A 240 6.40 8.92 -2.10
N ARG A 241 6.12 8.69 -0.82
CA ARG A 241 6.33 7.36 -0.22
C ARG A 241 5.23 6.44 -0.71
N VAL A 242 5.49 5.15 -0.64
CA VAL A 242 4.53 4.12 -1.04
C VAL A 242 4.26 3.14 0.09
N TYR A 243 3.02 2.66 0.13
CA TYR A 243 2.66 1.49 0.91
C TYR A 243 2.92 0.23 0.12
N ALA A 244 3.24 -0.84 0.82
CA ALA A 244 3.44 -2.14 0.24
C ALA A 244 2.83 -3.25 1.11
N MET A 245 2.33 -4.28 0.41
CA MET A 245 1.85 -5.50 1.02
C MET A 245 2.95 -6.56 1.00
N VAL A 246 3.10 -7.29 2.11
CA VAL A 246 4.03 -8.42 2.22
C VAL A 246 3.34 -9.70 1.77
N THR A 247 3.97 -10.46 0.88
CA THR A 247 3.53 -11.79 0.42
C THR A 247 4.43 -12.92 0.89
N THR A 248 5.64 -12.60 1.36
CA THR A 248 6.53 -13.56 2.03
C THR A 248 7.30 -12.84 3.13
N CYS A 249 7.21 -13.37 4.35
CA CYS A 249 7.87 -12.83 5.54
C CYS A 249 9.37 -13.18 5.56
N GLY A 250 10.15 -12.48 6.38
CA GLY A 250 11.58 -12.74 6.47
C GLY A 250 12.33 -11.72 7.31
N LYS A 251 13.65 -11.82 7.32
CA LYS A 251 14.54 -10.86 7.97
C LYS A 251 15.24 -10.04 6.90
N ILE A 252 15.42 -8.76 7.18
CA ILE A 252 16.17 -7.83 6.32
C ILE A 252 17.14 -7.02 7.18
N SER A 253 18.20 -6.54 6.57
CA SER A 253 19.22 -5.68 7.18
C SER A 253 19.53 -4.48 6.31
N VAL A 254 20.05 -3.42 6.92
CA VAL A 254 20.68 -2.34 6.16
C VAL A 254 21.81 -2.91 5.30
N GLY A 255 21.88 -2.48 4.04
CA GLY A 255 22.82 -2.99 3.04
C GLY A 255 22.29 -4.16 2.20
N ASP A 256 21.14 -4.74 2.53
CA ASP A 256 20.53 -5.78 1.69
C ASP A 256 20.13 -5.21 0.31
N THR A 257 20.26 -6.04 -0.73
CA THR A 257 19.79 -5.72 -2.07
C THR A 257 18.27 -5.60 -2.10
N PHE A 258 17.78 -4.51 -2.69
CA PHE A 258 16.37 -4.29 -2.97
C PHE A 258 16.14 -4.38 -4.47
N GLU A 259 15.37 -5.35 -4.92
CA GLU A 259 15.01 -5.50 -6.33
C GLU A 259 13.56 -5.08 -6.52
N LEU A 260 13.32 -4.25 -7.52
CA LEU A 260 12.00 -3.82 -7.97
C LEU A 260 11.77 -4.38 -9.38
N PHE A 261 10.70 -5.14 -9.58
CA PHE A 261 10.46 -5.84 -10.84
C PHE A 261 8.95 -6.00 -11.13
N THR A 262 8.64 -6.53 -12.30
CA THR A 262 7.32 -7.05 -12.64
C THR A 262 7.46 -8.56 -12.83
N ASP A 263 6.87 -9.42 -11.98
CA ASP A 263 7.00 -10.86 -12.29
C ASP A 263 6.20 -11.13 -13.58
N ARG A 264 6.94 -11.60 -14.59
CA ARG A 264 6.38 -12.14 -15.84
C ARG A 264 5.57 -13.40 -15.57
#